data_AF-V7F9E6-F1
#
_entry.id   AF-V7F9E6-F1
#
_cell.length_a   1.000
_cell.length_b   1.000
_cell.length_c   1.000
_cell.angle_alpha   90.00
_cell.angle_beta   90.00
_cell.angle_gamma   90.00
#
_symmetry.space_group_name_H-M   'P 1'
#
loop_
_entity.id
_entity.type
_entity.pdbx_description
1 polymer ?
#
loop_
_entity_poly.entity_id
_entity_poly.type
_entity_poly.pdbx_seq_one_letter_code
_entity_poly.pdbx_strand_id
1 'polypeptide(L)'
;RQLFFGKSALELRGPDAGKLGAMVSIKEYPPFTAPGSLDGLLRLPHEFVLTQSFAIEDRVTAMRRINTIANQVEGSDEAGTTVEQSVHDGADKLAGGEVVFGQHHMSVMALAPDMAGLNRALSDITAELSRMSIVPVRETLNTELAFWAQLPGNFSYIARRALISSLNFAGLFSGHNFPSGQRERLHWKRPIALLETTSQTAYYFNFHVHDVGHFTVFGPTGSGKTVVLSFLMAQAMRIMPRPRCVYFDYMRGAEIFVRALGGRYEVMEPSQPTGFAPLQLEDTAENRSFLEDLLIYILTPEGGALDVAEMRVINAAVDMIYKIPREQRT
;
A
#
# COMPACT_ATOMS: atom_id res chain seq x y z
N ARG A 1 10.98 29.42 10.28
CA ARG A 1 11.91 28.45 9.64
C ARG A 1 12.88 29.26 8.79
N GLN A 2 14.17 28.96 8.83
CA GLN A 2 15.19 29.66 8.05
C GLN A 2 15.67 28.75 6.91
N LEU A 3 15.90 29.35 5.74
CA LEU A 3 16.41 28.68 4.53
C LEU A 3 17.79 29.25 4.23
N PHE A 4 18.77 28.37 4.04
CA PHE A 4 20.12 28.77 3.62
C PHE A 4 20.47 28.03 2.33
N PHE A 5 20.97 28.75 1.33
CA PHE A 5 21.35 28.18 0.05
C PHE A 5 22.87 28.15 -0.07
N GLY A 6 23.44 26.95 -0.13
CA GLY A 6 24.84 26.72 -0.47
C GLY A 6 25.03 26.44 -1.96
N LYS A 7 26.27 26.19 -2.37
CA LYS A 7 26.60 25.91 -3.78
C LYS A 7 26.03 24.60 -4.32
N SER A 8 25.79 23.61 -3.47
CA SER A 8 25.41 22.25 -3.90
C SER A 8 24.36 21.59 -3.00
N ALA A 9 23.94 22.29 -1.95
CA ALA A 9 22.94 21.85 -0.99
C ALA A 9 22.29 23.09 -0.36
N LEU A 10 21.06 22.94 0.11
CA LEU A 10 20.33 23.91 0.91
C LEU A 10 20.11 23.36 2.32
N GLU A 11 19.99 24.23 3.30
CA GLU A 11 19.71 23.87 4.69
C GLU A 11 18.36 24.45 5.12
N LEU A 12 17.49 23.57 5.60
CA LEU A 12 16.18 23.87 6.17
C LEU A 12 16.30 23.84 7.70
N ARG A 13 16.35 25.00 8.37
CA ARG A 13 16.38 25.05 9.85
C ARG A 13 15.00 25.26 10.45
N GLY A 14 14.54 24.26 11.19
CA GLY A 14 13.39 24.33 12.09
C GLY A 14 13.81 24.72 13.52
N PRO A 15 12.84 24.85 14.45
CA PRO A 15 13.10 25.17 15.85
C PRO A 15 13.94 24.10 16.58
N ASP A 16 13.65 22.82 16.32
CA ASP A 16 14.25 21.70 17.05
C ASP A 16 15.23 20.86 16.21
N ALA A 17 15.14 20.96 14.87
CA ALA A 17 15.95 20.17 13.95
C ALA A 17 16.17 20.88 12.61
N GLY A 18 17.31 20.59 11.98
CA GLY A 18 17.64 20.98 10.61
C GLY A 18 17.62 19.79 9.66
N LYS A 19 17.38 20.04 8.37
CA LYS A 19 17.58 19.07 7.28
C LYS A 19 18.38 19.71 6.16
N LEU A 20 19.17 18.90 5.49
CA LEU A 20 19.85 19.28 4.27
C LEU A 20 19.01 18.83 3.08
N GLY A 21 19.02 19.63 2.02
CA GLY A 21 18.34 19.32 0.77
C GLY A 21 19.24 19.55 -0.43
N ALA A 22 18.94 18.88 -1.54
CA ALA A 22 19.59 19.13 -2.82
C ALA A 22 18.61 18.91 -3.96
N MET A 23 18.70 19.78 -4.96
CA MET A 23 17.80 19.79 -6.11
C MET A 23 18.39 18.95 -7.25
N VAL A 24 17.56 18.10 -7.86
CA VAL A 24 17.83 17.38 -9.09
C VAL A 24 16.78 17.79 -10.11
N SER A 25 17.21 18.30 -11.25
CA SER A 25 16.34 18.69 -12.36
C SER A 25 16.51 17.73 -13.54
N ILE A 26 15.54 17.71 -14.44
CA ILE A 26 15.63 16.93 -15.68
C ILE A 26 16.33 17.74 -16.77
N LYS A 27 17.39 17.18 -17.36
CA LYS A 27 18.03 17.75 -18.55
C LYS A 27 17.43 17.19 -19.83
N GLU A 28 17.29 15.88 -19.93
CA GLU A 28 16.69 15.19 -21.07
C GLU A 28 15.63 14.20 -20.59
N TYR A 29 14.51 14.17 -21.31
CA TYR A 29 13.35 13.32 -21.03
C TYR A 29 13.52 11.95 -21.69
N PRO A 30 12.80 10.92 -21.21
CA PRO A 30 12.92 9.60 -21.78
C PRO A 30 12.24 9.55 -23.16
N PRO A 31 12.65 8.62 -24.04
CA PRO A 31 12.06 8.49 -25.37
C PRO A 31 10.58 8.06 -25.32
N PHE A 32 10.15 7.41 -24.24
CA PHE A 32 8.78 6.98 -24.01
C PHE A 32 8.34 7.27 -22.58
N THR A 33 7.07 7.57 -22.40
CA THR A 33 6.44 7.84 -21.10
C THR A 33 5.22 6.95 -20.93
N ALA A 34 5.06 6.31 -19.78
CA ALA A 34 3.92 5.46 -19.48
C ALA A 34 3.47 5.65 -18.02
N PRO A 35 2.18 5.43 -17.70
CA PRO A 35 1.72 5.46 -16.32
C PRO A 35 2.58 4.56 -15.42
N GLY A 36 2.99 5.09 -14.28
CA GLY A 36 3.83 4.38 -13.32
C GLY A 36 5.33 4.40 -13.66
N SER A 37 5.77 5.14 -14.69
CA SER A 37 7.21 5.30 -14.97
C SER A 37 7.98 5.71 -13.71
N LEU A 38 7.48 6.69 -12.95
CA LEU A 38 8.15 7.22 -11.76
C LEU A 38 7.99 6.39 -10.47
N ASP A 39 7.36 5.21 -10.52
CA ASP A 39 7.05 4.41 -9.32
C ASP A 39 8.28 3.93 -8.58
N GLY A 40 9.40 3.77 -9.27
CA GLY A 40 10.66 3.41 -8.63
C GLY A 40 11.14 4.48 -7.65
N LEU A 41 10.86 5.77 -7.89
CA LEU A 41 11.17 6.84 -6.94
C LEU A 41 10.39 6.65 -5.63
N LEU A 42 9.14 6.22 -5.70
CA LEU A 42 8.30 5.97 -4.52
C LEU A 42 8.80 4.80 -3.65
N ARG A 43 9.66 3.93 -4.20
CA ARG A 43 10.25 2.78 -3.48
C ARG A 43 11.58 3.12 -2.81
N LEU A 44 12.15 4.29 -3.10
CA LEU A 44 13.41 4.70 -2.51
C LEU A 44 13.23 4.98 -1.02
N PRO A 45 14.12 4.48 -0.14
CA PRO A 45 14.05 4.69 1.31
C PRO A 45 14.56 6.08 1.72
N HIS A 46 14.23 7.11 0.93
CA HIS A 46 14.71 8.48 1.10
C HIS A 46 13.54 9.45 1.15
N GLU A 47 13.68 10.49 1.95
CA GLU A 47 12.73 11.60 1.93
C GLU A 47 13.03 12.50 0.73
N PHE A 48 12.01 12.77 -0.10
CA PHE A 48 12.15 13.70 -1.22
C PHE A 48 10.83 14.41 -1.52
N VAL A 49 10.93 15.51 -2.27
CA VAL A 49 9.78 16.20 -2.86
C VAL A 49 9.92 16.13 -4.38
N LEU A 50 9.00 15.44 -5.04
CA LEU A 50 8.86 15.48 -6.49
C LEU A 50 7.88 16.59 -6.85
N THR A 51 8.34 17.55 -7.65
CA THR A 51 7.49 18.61 -8.18
C THR A 51 7.39 18.49 -9.68
N GLN A 52 6.15 18.57 -10.20
CA GLN A 52 5.87 18.72 -11.61
C GLN A 52 5.01 19.95 -11.86
N SER A 53 5.21 20.62 -12.99
CA SER A 53 4.36 21.72 -13.44
C SER A 53 4.19 21.66 -14.95
N PHE A 54 2.97 21.90 -15.44
CA PHE A 54 2.65 21.87 -16.87
C PHE A 54 1.88 23.14 -17.24
N ALA A 55 2.52 24.01 -18.02
CA ALA A 55 1.91 25.24 -18.52
C ALA A 55 1.60 25.07 -20.01
N ILE A 56 0.31 25.03 -20.36
CA ILE A 56 -0.14 24.86 -21.74
C ILE A 56 0.38 26.01 -22.59
N GLU A 57 0.94 25.67 -23.76
CA GLU A 57 1.43 26.63 -24.74
C GLU A 57 0.32 26.92 -25.76
N ASP A 58 0.28 28.14 -26.29
CA ASP A 58 -0.59 28.48 -27.41
C ASP A 58 -0.29 27.56 -28.63
N ARG A 59 -1.34 27.13 -29.31
CA ARG A 59 -1.26 26.16 -30.41
C ARG A 59 -0.38 26.65 -31.56
N VAL A 60 -0.46 27.94 -31.92
CA VAL A 60 0.35 28.50 -33.02
C VAL A 60 1.82 28.50 -32.62
N THR A 61 2.10 28.84 -31.36
CA THR A 61 3.46 28.86 -30.80
C THR A 61 4.05 27.45 -30.71
N ALA A 62 3.27 26.48 -30.24
CA ALA A 62 3.67 25.08 -30.20
C ALA A 62 3.95 24.51 -31.59
N MET A 63 3.06 24.74 -32.58
CA MET A 63 3.27 24.30 -33.96
C MET A 63 4.55 24.89 -34.57
N ARG A 64 4.83 26.17 -34.34
CA ARG A 64 6.07 26.80 -34.83
C ARG A 64 7.31 26.12 -34.26
N ARG A 65 7.30 25.77 -32.97
CA ARG A 65 8.43 25.05 -32.34
C ARG A 65 8.57 23.64 -32.87
N ILE A 66 7.48 22.90 -33.02
CA ILE A 66 7.49 21.54 -33.57
C ILE A 66 8.04 21.55 -35.00
N ASN A 67 7.60 22.48 -35.85
CA ASN A 67 8.14 22.62 -37.22
C ASN A 67 9.64 23.00 -37.21
N THR A 68 10.09 23.78 -36.23
CA THR A 68 11.52 24.08 -36.09
C THR A 68 12.32 22.82 -35.78
N ILE A 69 11.79 21.97 -34.87
CA ILE A 69 12.39 20.68 -34.53
C ILE A 69 12.37 19.73 -35.73
N ALA A 70 11.27 19.68 -36.49
CA ALA A 70 11.13 18.85 -37.69
C ALA A 70 12.23 19.17 -38.71
N ASN A 71 12.41 20.45 -39.04
CA ASN A 71 13.46 20.90 -39.97
C ASN A 71 14.88 20.59 -39.45
N GLN A 72 15.09 20.62 -38.13
CA GLN A 72 16.37 20.27 -37.53
C GLN A 72 16.67 18.77 -37.63
N VAL A 73 15.66 17.93 -37.39
CA VAL A 73 15.76 16.47 -37.49
C VAL A 73 16.00 16.04 -38.93
N GLU A 74 15.27 16.62 -39.89
CA GLU A 74 15.47 16.37 -41.34
C GLU A 74 16.91 16.74 -41.80
N GLY A 75 17.51 17.78 -41.20
CA GLY A 75 18.87 18.22 -41.50
C GLY A 75 19.98 17.50 -40.71
N SER A 76 19.65 16.45 -39.96
CA SER A 76 20.55 15.73 -39.04
C SER A 76 20.71 14.26 -39.41
N ASP A 77 21.56 13.53 -38.68
CA ASP A 77 21.72 12.08 -38.81
C ASP A 77 20.46 11.29 -38.39
N GLU A 78 19.45 11.95 -37.83
CA GLU A 78 18.17 11.35 -37.43
C GLU A 78 17.10 11.41 -38.53
N ALA A 79 17.44 11.91 -39.72
CA ALA A 79 16.56 11.89 -40.89
C ALA A 79 16.19 10.45 -41.29
N GLY A 80 14.91 10.21 -41.58
CA GLY A 80 14.32 8.92 -41.91
C GLY A 80 14.13 7.96 -40.73
N THR A 81 14.43 8.40 -39.50
CA THR A 81 14.35 7.55 -38.30
C THR A 81 12.98 7.66 -37.60
N THR A 82 12.80 6.88 -36.54
CA THR A 82 11.62 6.96 -35.67
C THR A 82 11.49 8.32 -34.97
N VAL A 83 12.57 9.10 -34.85
CA VAL A 83 12.52 10.44 -34.27
C VAL A 83 11.78 11.40 -35.19
N GLU A 84 12.11 11.40 -36.48
CA GLU A 84 11.41 12.21 -37.49
C GLU A 84 9.92 11.86 -37.53
N GLN A 85 9.59 10.56 -37.56
CA GLN A 85 8.20 10.09 -37.49
C GLN A 85 7.48 10.59 -36.24
N SER A 86 8.14 10.53 -35.07
CA SER A 86 7.54 11.00 -33.81
C SER A 86 7.27 12.50 -33.80
N VAL A 87 8.11 13.30 -34.47
CA VAL A 87 7.91 14.75 -34.60
C VAL A 87 6.71 15.04 -35.51
N HIS A 88 6.58 14.34 -36.65
CA HIS A 88 5.43 14.47 -37.54
C HIS A 88 4.13 14.02 -36.86
N ASP A 89 4.12 12.87 -36.19
CA ASP A 89 2.97 12.39 -35.41
C ASP A 89 2.54 13.40 -34.35
N GLY A 90 3.50 14.04 -33.68
CA GLY A 90 3.24 15.09 -32.71
C GLY A 90 2.59 16.34 -33.32
N ALA A 91 3.08 16.77 -34.50
CA ALA A 91 2.51 17.89 -35.25
C ALA A 91 1.07 17.59 -35.69
N ASP A 92 0.82 16.39 -36.22
CA ASP A 92 -0.49 15.96 -36.69
C ASP A 92 -1.50 15.87 -35.54
N LYS A 93 -1.11 15.29 -34.40
CA LYS A 93 -1.99 15.23 -33.21
C LYS A 93 -2.32 16.61 -32.65
N LEU A 94 -1.36 17.55 -32.67
CA LEU A 94 -1.62 18.94 -32.29
C LEU A 94 -2.53 19.65 -33.29
N ALA A 95 -2.37 19.36 -34.60
CA ALA A 95 -3.23 19.89 -35.65
C ALA A 95 -4.66 19.31 -35.58
N GLY A 96 -4.81 18.04 -35.24
CA GLY A 96 -6.09 17.38 -35.01
C GLY A 96 -6.77 17.81 -33.71
N GLY A 97 -6.03 18.41 -32.77
CA GLY A 97 -6.53 18.77 -31.44
C GLY A 97 -6.65 17.58 -30.49
N GLU A 98 -6.00 16.47 -30.81
CA GLU A 98 -5.96 15.25 -29.97
C GLU A 98 -5.09 15.45 -28.72
N VAL A 99 -4.06 16.29 -28.84
CA VAL A 99 -3.16 16.65 -27.74
C VAL A 99 -2.94 18.16 -27.69
N VAL A 100 -2.61 18.65 -26.50
CA VAL A 100 -2.04 19.99 -26.33
C VAL A 100 -0.57 19.86 -25.96
N PHE A 101 0.26 20.83 -26.35
CA PHE A 101 1.64 20.89 -25.91
C PHE A 101 1.79 21.95 -24.81
N GLY A 102 2.69 21.69 -23.87
CA GLY A 102 2.95 22.61 -22.76
C GLY A 102 4.38 22.54 -22.28
N GLN A 103 4.81 23.63 -21.64
CA GLN A 103 6.09 23.69 -20.93
C GLN A 103 5.97 22.87 -19.66
N HIS A 104 6.66 21.74 -19.64
CA HIS A 104 6.78 20.88 -18.48
C HIS A 104 8.05 21.15 -17.70
N HIS A 105 7.91 21.17 -16.38
CA HIS A 105 8.98 21.26 -15.41
C HIS A 105 8.86 20.08 -14.46
N MET A 106 9.98 19.41 -14.21
CA MET A 106 10.07 18.37 -13.20
C MET A 106 11.40 18.48 -12.45
N SER A 107 11.31 18.46 -11.13
CA SER A 107 12.45 18.50 -10.21
C SER A 107 12.20 17.60 -9.01
N VAL A 108 13.27 17.00 -8.48
CA VAL A 108 13.27 16.21 -7.25
C VAL A 108 14.16 16.91 -6.22
N MET A 109 13.62 17.27 -5.08
CA MET A 109 14.38 17.74 -3.92
C MET A 109 14.63 16.57 -2.97
N ALA A 110 15.85 16.04 -2.93
CA ALA A 110 16.25 15.05 -1.94
C ALA A 110 16.44 15.72 -0.58
N LEU A 111 16.07 15.05 0.52
CA LEU A 111 16.18 15.55 1.89
C LEU A 111 16.87 14.52 2.79
N ALA A 112 17.74 14.98 3.68
CA ALA A 112 18.43 14.12 4.65
C ALA A 112 18.87 14.89 5.91
N PRO A 113 19.09 14.21 7.05
CA PRO A 113 19.58 14.85 8.27
C PRO A 113 21.06 15.28 8.18
N ASP A 114 21.85 14.61 7.35
CA ASP A 114 23.29 14.86 7.19
C ASP A 114 23.75 14.71 5.73
N MET A 115 24.96 15.18 5.44
CA MET A 115 25.52 15.18 4.10
C MET A 115 25.75 13.76 3.54
N ALA A 116 26.05 12.78 4.40
CA ALA A 116 26.27 11.41 3.96
C ALA A 116 24.95 10.77 3.49
N GLY A 117 23.87 10.97 4.25
CA GLY A 117 22.50 10.61 3.87
C GLY A 117 22.07 11.32 2.59
N LEU A 118 22.34 12.62 2.47
CA LEU A 118 21.97 13.40 1.28
C LEU A 118 22.67 12.87 0.03
N ASN A 119 23.96 12.55 0.11
CA ASN A 119 24.70 12.00 -1.03
C ASN A 119 24.20 10.61 -1.43
N ARG A 120 23.81 9.76 -0.47
CA ARG A 120 23.15 8.47 -0.76
C ARG A 120 21.81 8.67 -1.46
N ALA A 121 20.95 9.53 -0.92
CA ALA A 121 19.65 9.84 -1.52
C ALA A 121 19.81 10.37 -2.96
N LEU A 122 20.74 11.29 -3.19
CA LEU A 122 21.04 11.81 -4.52
C LEU A 122 21.53 10.73 -5.47
N SER A 123 22.43 9.85 -5.03
CA SER A 123 22.94 8.73 -5.83
C SER A 123 21.80 7.83 -6.29
N ASP A 124 20.93 7.42 -5.36
CA ASP A 124 19.85 6.48 -5.63
C ASP A 124 18.74 7.12 -6.48
N ILE A 125 18.36 8.37 -6.20
CA ILE A 125 17.41 9.13 -7.03
C ILE A 125 17.94 9.31 -8.45
N THR A 126 19.22 9.67 -8.59
CA THR A 126 19.86 9.85 -9.91
C THR A 126 19.90 8.52 -10.67
N ALA A 127 20.27 7.43 -10.00
CA ALA A 127 20.30 6.10 -10.60
C ALA A 127 18.90 5.66 -11.06
N GLU A 128 17.87 5.90 -10.25
CA GLU A 128 16.50 5.56 -10.59
C GLU A 128 15.97 6.39 -11.76
N LEU A 129 16.25 7.71 -11.78
CA LEU A 129 15.95 8.56 -12.94
C LEU A 129 16.63 8.06 -14.21
N SER A 130 17.93 7.74 -14.14
CA SER A 130 18.69 7.19 -15.27
C SER A 130 18.17 5.82 -15.74
N ARG A 131 17.68 4.96 -14.82
CA ARG A 131 17.05 3.68 -15.15
C ARG A 131 15.83 3.85 -16.05
N MET A 132 15.15 4.99 -15.94
CA MET A 132 14.01 5.36 -16.77
C MET A 132 14.40 6.08 -18.05
N SER A 133 15.70 6.16 -18.38
CA SER A 133 16.24 6.96 -19.50
C SER A 133 16.00 8.47 -19.37
N ILE A 134 15.76 8.96 -18.15
CA ILE A 134 15.84 10.40 -17.85
C ILE A 134 17.31 10.75 -17.64
N VAL A 135 17.75 11.91 -18.14
CA VAL A 135 19.08 12.45 -17.81
C VAL A 135 18.94 13.46 -16.67
N PRO A 136 19.14 13.05 -15.39
CA PRO A 136 19.09 13.96 -14.25
C PRO A 136 20.33 14.86 -14.17
N VAL A 137 20.15 16.05 -13.62
CA VAL A 137 21.23 16.97 -13.29
C VAL A 137 21.04 17.48 -11.87
N ARG A 138 22.04 17.26 -11.01
CA ARG A 138 22.11 17.92 -9.71
C ARG A 138 22.35 19.40 -9.91
N GLU A 139 21.47 20.22 -9.38
CA GLU A 139 21.63 21.67 -9.43
C GLU A 139 22.70 22.13 -8.45
N THR A 140 23.43 23.16 -8.87
CA THR A 140 24.46 23.82 -8.06
C THR A 140 24.19 25.32 -8.02
N LEU A 141 24.57 26.04 -9.08
CA LEU A 141 24.29 27.47 -9.24
C LEU A 141 22.77 27.77 -9.26
N ASN A 142 21.97 26.85 -9.77
CA ASN A 142 20.53 26.98 -9.88
C ASN A 142 19.76 26.44 -8.65
N THR A 143 20.45 26.08 -7.55
CA THR A 143 19.82 25.43 -6.37
C THR A 143 18.67 26.25 -5.79
N GLU A 144 18.89 27.56 -5.58
CA GLU A 144 17.88 28.45 -5.02
C GLU A 144 16.69 28.64 -5.96
N LEU A 145 16.95 28.91 -7.25
CA LEU A 145 15.89 29.09 -8.25
C LEU A 145 15.08 27.80 -8.41
N ALA A 146 15.75 26.65 -8.48
CA ALA A 146 15.08 25.35 -8.55
C ALA A 146 14.21 25.09 -7.31
N PHE A 147 14.67 25.47 -6.11
CA PHE A 147 13.85 25.38 -4.90
C PHE A 147 12.57 26.21 -5.02
N TRP A 148 12.69 27.47 -5.44
CA TRP A 148 11.54 28.37 -5.59
C TRP A 148 10.60 27.98 -6.74
N ALA A 149 11.13 27.37 -7.80
CA ALA A 149 10.36 26.85 -8.93
C ALA A 149 9.40 25.71 -8.54
N GLN A 150 9.57 25.11 -7.35
CA GLN A 150 8.63 24.11 -6.84
C GLN A 150 7.29 24.72 -6.39
N LEU A 151 7.25 26.02 -6.11
CA LEU A 151 6.04 26.68 -5.65
C LEU A 151 5.10 26.99 -6.83
N PRO A 152 3.77 26.86 -6.65
CA PRO A 152 2.82 27.21 -7.69
C PRO A 152 3.00 28.66 -8.18
N GLY A 153 2.97 28.87 -9.50
CA GLY A 153 3.06 30.19 -10.12
C GLY A 153 4.49 30.73 -10.34
N ASN A 154 5.51 30.08 -9.77
CA ASN A 154 6.91 30.51 -9.84
C ASN A 154 7.63 30.09 -11.15
N PHE A 155 6.91 30.14 -12.28
CA PHE A 155 7.41 29.64 -13.56
C PHE A 155 8.64 30.39 -14.08
N SER A 156 8.86 31.64 -13.65
CA SER A 156 10.04 32.45 -14.00
C SER A 156 11.35 31.85 -13.48
N TYR A 157 11.30 31.04 -12.41
CA TYR A 157 12.47 30.39 -11.82
C TYR A 157 12.82 29.04 -12.46
N ILE A 158 11.97 28.55 -13.37
CA ILE A 158 12.20 27.28 -14.07
C ILE A 158 13.28 27.47 -15.13
N ALA A 159 14.49 26.99 -14.81
CA ALA A 159 15.63 26.97 -15.73
C ALA A 159 15.50 25.86 -16.79
N ARG A 160 15.03 24.67 -16.39
CA ARG A 160 14.92 23.49 -17.25
C ARG A 160 13.46 23.15 -17.50
N ARG A 161 12.90 23.76 -18.55
CA ARG A 161 11.58 23.44 -19.09
C ARG A 161 11.73 22.66 -20.38
N ALA A 162 10.82 21.73 -20.64
CA ALA A 162 10.72 21.03 -21.92
C ALA A 162 9.31 21.14 -22.47
N LEU A 163 9.19 21.36 -23.78
CA LEU A 163 7.90 21.32 -24.45
C LEU A 163 7.54 19.84 -24.66
N ILE A 164 6.47 19.37 -24.00
CA ILE A 164 5.98 18.00 -24.14
C ILE A 164 4.48 18.01 -24.42
N SER A 165 3.97 16.90 -24.97
CA SER A 165 2.52 16.74 -25.15
C SER A 165 1.82 16.47 -23.81
N SER A 166 0.53 16.78 -23.74
CA SER A 166 -0.33 16.44 -22.60
C SER A 166 -0.39 14.93 -22.34
N LEU A 167 -0.22 14.11 -23.38
CA LEU A 167 -0.16 12.66 -23.25
C LEU A 167 1.13 12.22 -22.56
N ASN A 168 2.27 12.81 -22.91
CA ASN A 168 3.54 12.53 -22.23
C ASN A 168 3.50 13.02 -20.78
N PHE A 169 2.92 14.19 -20.52
CA PHE A 169 2.71 14.67 -19.16
C PHE A 169 1.84 13.70 -18.35
N ALA A 170 0.73 13.22 -18.92
CA ALA A 170 -0.13 12.23 -18.25
C ALA A 170 0.61 10.91 -17.94
N GLY A 171 1.55 10.49 -18.81
CA GLY A 171 2.40 9.33 -18.53
C GLY A 171 3.39 9.56 -17.39
N LEU A 172 3.92 10.77 -17.23
CA LEU A 172 4.87 11.12 -16.16
C LEU A 172 4.19 11.47 -14.84
N PHE A 173 2.94 11.89 -14.86
CA PHE A 173 2.22 12.31 -13.67
C PHE A 173 1.78 11.08 -12.83
N SER A 174 2.51 10.80 -11.74
CA SER A 174 2.10 9.79 -10.74
C SER A 174 1.12 10.39 -9.74
N GLY A 175 -0.18 10.20 -9.99
CA GLY A 175 -1.27 10.58 -9.07
C GLY A 175 -1.60 9.53 -8.00
N HIS A 176 -0.84 8.43 -7.94
CA HIS A 176 -1.04 7.31 -7.05
C HIS A 176 0.08 7.18 -6.01
N ASN A 177 -0.19 6.38 -4.98
CA ASN A 177 0.79 6.02 -3.96
C ASN A 177 0.58 4.56 -3.53
N PHE A 178 1.53 3.98 -2.81
CA PHE A 178 1.38 2.64 -2.27
C PHE A 178 0.22 2.58 -1.26
N PRO A 179 -0.49 1.45 -1.19
CA PRO A 179 -1.50 1.24 -0.17
C PRO A 179 -0.89 1.47 1.22
N SER A 180 -1.48 2.38 2.01
CA SER A 180 -1.07 2.64 3.38
C SER A 180 -2.04 2.02 4.40
N GLY A 181 -3.04 1.27 3.96
CA GLY A 181 -4.09 0.75 4.83
C GLY A 181 -4.99 1.87 5.36
N GLN A 182 -5.66 1.63 6.49
CA GLN A 182 -6.60 2.58 7.08
C GLN A 182 -6.09 3.07 8.44
N ARG A 183 -6.01 4.39 8.62
CA ARG A 183 -5.56 5.03 9.87
C ARG A 183 -6.70 5.59 10.72
N GLU A 184 -7.76 6.05 10.07
CA GLU A 184 -8.87 6.76 10.69
C GLU A 184 -10.19 6.03 10.47
N ARG A 185 -11.22 6.34 11.29
CA ARG A 185 -12.56 5.73 11.20
C ARG A 185 -12.54 4.20 11.28
N LEU A 186 -11.70 3.66 12.18
CA LEU A 186 -11.50 2.24 12.38
C LEU A 186 -12.57 1.65 13.30
N HIS A 187 -13.05 0.44 13.01
CA HIS A 187 -14.04 -0.25 13.83
C HIS A 187 -13.59 -0.40 15.29
N TRP A 188 -12.35 -0.82 15.51
CA TRP A 188 -11.73 -0.92 16.84
C TRP A 188 -10.96 0.33 17.27
N LYS A 189 -11.19 1.47 16.60
CA LYS A 189 -10.62 2.80 16.92
C LYS A 189 -9.09 2.88 16.97
N ARG A 190 -8.38 1.83 16.56
CA ARG A 190 -6.92 1.74 16.55
C ARG A 190 -6.45 0.75 15.48
N PRO A 191 -5.35 1.04 14.77
CA PRO A 191 -4.72 0.07 13.88
C PRO A 191 -4.24 -1.17 14.64
N ILE A 192 -4.47 -2.35 14.07
CA ILE A 192 -4.06 -3.62 14.68
C ILE A 192 -2.54 -3.75 14.65
N ALA A 193 -1.97 -3.61 13.47
CA ALA A 193 -0.53 -3.72 13.27
C ALA A 193 -0.05 -2.69 12.25
N LEU A 194 1.21 -2.30 12.42
CA LEU A 194 1.97 -1.63 11.38
C LEU A 194 2.76 -2.71 10.65
N LEU A 195 2.50 -2.89 9.37
CA LEU A 195 3.22 -3.81 8.50
C LEU A 195 4.06 -3.00 7.51
N GLU A 196 5.06 -3.63 6.93
CA GLU A 196 5.89 -3.03 5.88
C GLU A 196 5.33 -3.44 4.51
N THR A 197 5.14 -2.47 3.62
CA THR A 197 4.81 -2.74 2.21
C THR A 197 6.04 -3.19 1.44
N THR A 198 5.86 -3.74 0.24
CA THR A 198 6.97 -4.05 -0.67
C THR A 198 7.81 -2.84 -1.09
N SER A 199 7.33 -1.64 -0.76
CA SER A 199 7.99 -0.36 -1.05
C SER A 199 8.56 0.29 0.21
N GLN A 200 8.73 -0.49 1.29
CA GLN A 200 9.30 -0.05 2.57
C GLN A 200 8.51 1.09 3.24
N THR A 201 7.24 1.27 2.83
CA THR A 201 6.32 2.21 3.47
C THR A 201 5.43 1.51 4.48
N ALA A 202 4.87 2.28 5.41
CA ALA A 202 4.02 1.80 6.47
C ALA A 202 2.60 1.44 5.99
N TYR A 203 2.17 0.19 6.23
CA TYR A 203 0.82 -0.30 6.01
C TYR A 203 0.08 -0.48 7.35
N TYR A 204 -1.02 0.26 7.53
CA TYR A 204 -1.84 0.23 8.72
C TYR A 204 -2.90 -0.86 8.58
N PHE A 205 -2.55 -2.06 9.06
CA PHE A 205 -3.39 -3.25 8.95
C PHE A 205 -4.55 -3.21 9.94
N ASN A 206 -5.73 -3.57 9.45
CA ASN A 206 -6.96 -3.72 10.21
C ASN A 206 -7.72 -4.94 9.68
N PHE A 207 -8.40 -5.68 10.56
CA PHE A 207 -9.22 -6.81 10.14
C PHE A 207 -10.48 -6.37 9.40
N HIS A 208 -11.07 -5.23 9.80
CA HIS A 208 -12.42 -4.87 9.43
C HIS A 208 -12.48 -4.08 8.12
N VAL A 209 -13.37 -4.50 7.25
CA VAL A 209 -13.98 -3.64 6.23
C VAL A 209 -15.36 -3.29 6.77
N HIS A 210 -15.57 -2.01 7.10
CA HIS A 210 -16.71 -1.56 7.91
C HIS A 210 -16.75 -2.24 9.28
N ASP A 211 -17.68 -3.16 9.52
CA ASP A 211 -17.89 -3.91 10.75
C ASP A 211 -17.57 -5.41 10.62
N VAL A 212 -17.15 -5.87 9.45
CA VAL A 212 -16.85 -7.30 9.18
C VAL A 212 -15.34 -7.53 9.10
N GLY A 213 -14.83 -8.42 9.95
CA GLY A 213 -13.39 -8.66 10.17
C GLY A 213 -12.80 -9.95 9.58
N HIS A 214 -13.39 -10.53 8.53
CA HIS A 214 -12.92 -11.81 7.98
C HIS A 214 -11.63 -11.65 7.16
N PHE A 215 -10.66 -12.52 7.39
CA PHE A 215 -9.43 -12.59 6.61
C PHE A 215 -8.89 -14.03 6.57
N THR A 216 -8.07 -14.29 5.55
CA THR A 216 -7.44 -15.61 5.35
C THR A 216 -5.95 -15.43 5.12
N VAL A 217 -5.14 -16.33 5.68
CA VAL A 217 -3.68 -16.36 5.49
C VAL A 217 -3.30 -17.62 4.72
N PHE A 218 -2.70 -17.45 3.54
CA PHE A 218 -2.24 -18.54 2.68
C PHE A 218 -0.72 -18.69 2.73
N GLY A 219 -0.22 -19.92 2.57
CA GLY A 219 1.21 -20.21 2.49
C GLY A 219 1.52 -21.69 2.71
N PRO A 220 2.68 -22.20 2.24
CA PRO A 220 3.09 -23.58 2.45
C PRO A 220 3.41 -23.86 3.93
N THR A 221 3.55 -25.13 4.30
CA THR A 221 4.03 -25.51 5.64
C THR A 221 5.42 -24.91 5.88
N GLY A 222 5.65 -24.38 7.08
CA GLY A 222 6.91 -23.69 7.42
C GLY A 222 7.03 -22.23 6.98
N SER A 223 6.05 -21.66 6.26
CA SER A 223 6.12 -20.26 5.79
C SER A 223 5.82 -19.20 6.85
N GLY A 224 5.65 -19.60 8.12
CA GLY A 224 5.35 -18.67 9.23
C GLY A 224 3.88 -18.29 9.40
N LYS A 225 2.91 -19.03 8.82
CA LYS A 225 1.46 -18.74 8.98
C LYS A 225 1.04 -18.61 10.45
N THR A 226 1.39 -19.59 11.28
CA THR A 226 1.10 -19.60 12.73
C THR A 226 1.71 -18.39 13.42
N VAL A 227 2.92 -17.98 13.01
CA VAL A 227 3.60 -16.79 13.57
C VAL A 227 2.80 -15.52 13.26
N VAL A 228 2.37 -15.34 12.00
CA VAL A 228 1.57 -14.18 11.59
C VAL A 228 0.22 -14.15 12.31
N LEU A 229 -0.49 -15.28 12.37
CA LEU A 229 -1.79 -15.36 13.06
C LEU A 229 -1.66 -15.05 14.56
N SER A 230 -0.66 -15.64 15.23
CA SER A 230 -0.40 -15.38 16.65
C SER A 230 0.03 -13.93 16.89
N PHE A 231 0.86 -13.34 16.02
CA PHE A 231 1.19 -11.92 16.09
C PHE A 231 -0.06 -11.04 15.98
N LEU A 232 -0.89 -11.24 14.96
CA LEU A 232 -2.11 -10.46 14.76
C LEU A 232 -3.09 -10.61 15.93
N MET A 233 -3.22 -11.81 16.49
CA MET A 233 -4.05 -12.06 17.68
C MET A 233 -3.50 -11.36 18.93
N ALA A 234 -2.20 -11.43 19.20
CA ALA A 234 -1.61 -10.66 20.31
C ALA A 234 -1.82 -9.16 20.14
N GLN A 235 -1.71 -8.65 18.91
CA GLN A 235 -1.98 -7.25 18.62
C GLN A 235 -3.44 -6.86 18.88
N ALA A 236 -4.38 -7.77 18.61
CA ALA A 236 -5.81 -7.61 18.91
C ALA A 236 -6.10 -7.59 20.42
N MET A 237 -5.32 -8.30 21.25
CA MET A 237 -5.47 -8.30 22.72
C MET A 237 -5.19 -6.96 23.39
N ARG A 238 -4.65 -5.99 22.64
CA ARG A 238 -4.45 -4.60 23.12
C ARG A 238 -5.71 -3.74 23.00
N ILE A 239 -6.75 -4.22 22.31
CA ILE A 239 -8.02 -3.50 22.14
C ILE A 239 -8.81 -3.55 23.45
N MET A 240 -9.54 -2.47 23.74
CA MET A 240 -10.39 -2.35 24.93
C MET A 240 -11.84 -2.01 24.50
N PRO A 241 -12.84 -2.79 24.94
CA PRO A 241 -12.72 -4.03 25.73
C PRO A 241 -11.98 -5.14 24.95
N ARG A 242 -11.29 -6.03 25.68
CA ARG A 242 -10.52 -7.11 25.05
C ARG A 242 -11.44 -8.04 24.25
N PRO A 243 -11.11 -8.37 22.99
CA PRO A 243 -11.91 -9.30 22.21
C PRO A 243 -11.82 -10.71 22.81
N ARG A 244 -12.94 -11.45 22.70
CA ARG A 244 -12.94 -12.89 22.98
C ARG A 244 -12.30 -13.60 21.79
N CYS A 245 -11.36 -14.50 22.04
CA CYS A 245 -10.68 -15.23 20.98
C CYS A 245 -10.70 -16.73 21.26
N VAL A 246 -10.95 -17.49 20.21
CA VAL A 246 -10.87 -18.95 20.16
C VAL A 246 -9.82 -19.29 19.11
N TYR A 247 -8.88 -20.16 19.46
CA TYR A 247 -7.77 -20.56 18.59
C TYR A 247 -7.85 -22.06 18.36
N PHE A 248 -8.14 -22.48 17.14
CA PHE A 248 -8.06 -23.88 16.72
C PHE A 248 -6.65 -24.13 16.17
N ASP A 249 -5.90 -24.98 16.85
CA ASP A 249 -4.50 -25.24 16.53
C ASP A 249 -4.29 -26.70 16.12
N TYR A 250 -3.38 -26.90 15.17
CA TYR A 250 -2.97 -28.21 14.68
C TYR A 250 -1.49 -28.42 15.00
N MET A 251 -1.14 -29.60 15.53
CA MET A 251 0.22 -29.95 15.98
C MET A 251 0.79 -29.10 17.13
N ARG A 252 -0.07 -28.45 17.93
CA ARG A 252 0.32 -27.72 19.16
C ARG A 252 1.31 -26.56 18.93
N GLY A 253 1.32 -25.97 17.73
CA GLY A 253 2.19 -24.83 17.39
C GLY A 253 1.85 -23.52 18.13
N ALA A 254 0.62 -23.38 18.63
CA ALA A 254 0.14 -22.19 19.32
C ALA A 254 0.00 -22.35 20.84
N GLU A 255 0.31 -23.53 21.41
CA GLU A 255 0.10 -23.78 22.85
C GLU A 255 0.81 -22.78 23.75
N ILE A 256 2.12 -22.59 23.54
CA ILE A 256 2.93 -21.67 24.35
C ILE A 256 2.37 -20.24 24.22
N PHE A 257 1.95 -19.86 23.02
CA PHE A 257 1.37 -18.56 22.75
C PHE A 257 0.04 -18.33 23.50
N VAL A 258 -0.88 -19.28 23.44
CA VAL A 258 -2.19 -19.19 24.13
C VAL A 258 -1.98 -19.09 25.63
N ARG A 259 -1.10 -19.92 26.20
CA ARG A 259 -0.78 -19.90 27.63
C ARG A 259 -0.11 -18.59 28.05
N ALA A 260 0.79 -18.04 27.23
CA ALA A 260 1.45 -16.76 27.51
C ALA A 260 0.48 -15.57 27.54
N LEU A 261 -0.62 -15.64 26.78
CA LEU A 261 -1.71 -14.65 26.85
C LEU A 261 -2.66 -14.86 28.04
N GLY A 262 -2.39 -15.84 28.91
CA GLY A 262 -3.27 -16.22 30.03
C GLY A 262 -4.51 -16.99 29.59
N GLY A 263 -4.51 -17.53 28.37
CA GLY A 263 -5.60 -18.36 27.84
C GLY A 263 -5.59 -19.79 28.38
N ARG A 264 -6.69 -20.49 28.17
CA ARG A 264 -6.80 -21.94 28.40
C ARG A 264 -6.50 -22.68 27.10
N TYR A 265 -5.70 -23.74 27.18
CA TYR A 265 -5.33 -24.56 26.03
C TYR A 265 -5.65 -26.01 26.36
N GLU A 266 -6.63 -26.56 25.65
CA GLU A 266 -7.09 -27.94 25.80
C GLU A 266 -6.65 -28.77 24.60
N VAL A 267 -6.15 -29.98 24.84
CA VAL A 267 -5.73 -30.92 23.79
C VAL A 267 -6.83 -31.96 23.61
N MET A 268 -7.29 -32.15 22.37
CA MET A 268 -8.18 -33.25 22.03
C MET A 268 -7.34 -34.44 21.59
N GLU A 269 -7.29 -35.48 22.42
CA GLU A 269 -6.60 -36.74 22.11
C GLU A 269 -7.62 -37.89 21.99
N PRO A 270 -7.45 -38.82 21.03
CA PRO A 270 -8.30 -39.99 20.94
C PRO A 270 -8.34 -40.75 22.26
N SER A 271 -9.53 -41.22 22.64
CA SER A 271 -9.78 -42.00 23.85
C SER A 271 -9.45 -41.30 25.18
N GLN A 272 -9.24 -39.98 25.16
CA GLN A 272 -9.12 -39.18 26.38
C GLN A 272 -10.33 -38.26 26.55
N PRO A 273 -10.81 -38.05 27.79
CA PRO A 273 -11.86 -37.07 28.06
C PRO A 273 -11.43 -35.66 27.65
N THR A 274 -12.19 -35.00 26.77
CA THR A 274 -11.93 -33.62 26.32
C THR A 274 -12.33 -32.56 27.36
N GLY A 275 -13.09 -32.96 28.38
CA GLY A 275 -13.73 -32.04 29.33
C GLY A 275 -14.90 -31.24 28.73
N PHE A 276 -15.24 -31.45 27.46
CA PHE A 276 -16.37 -30.79 26.83
C PHE A 276 -17.62 -31.63 27.07
N ALA A 277 -18.49 -31.15 27.96
CA ALA A 277 -19.76 -31.79 28.28
C ALA A 277 -20.95 -30.88 27.90
N PRO A 278 -21.28 -30.74 26.59
CA PRO A 278 -22.42 -29.94 26.15
C PRO A 278 -23.73 -30.30 26.86
N LEU A 279 -23.99 -31.59 27.09
CA LEU A 279 -25.20 -32.07 27.76
C LEU A 279 -25.33 -31.59 29.22
N GLN A 280 -24.24 -31.12 29.82
CA GLN A 280 -24.20 -30.59 31.19
C GLN A 280 -24.33 -29.06 31.25
N LEU A 281 -24.60 -28.39 30.13
CA LEU A 281 -24.94 -26.97 30.12
C LEU A 281 -26.20 -26.70 30.96
N GLU A 282 -26.34 -25.46 31.43
CA GLU A 282 -27.52 -25.03 32.20
C GLU A 282 -28.80 -25.14 31.36
N ASP A 283 -29.94 -25.37 32.02
CA ASP A 283 -31.22 -25.52 31.35
C ASP A 283 -31.77 -24.16 30.89
N THR A 284 -31.43 -23.78 29.66
CA THR A 284 -31.92 -22.56 29.00
C THR A 284 -32.43 -22.91 27.60
N ALA A 285 -33.34 -22.10 27.07
CA ALA A 285 -33.84 -22.28 25.71
C ALA A 285 -32.70 -22.22 24.66
N GLU A 286 -31.71 -21.35 24.86
CA GLU A 286 -30.52 -21.23 24.00
C GLU A 286 -29.67 -22.51 24.03
N ASN A 287 -29.40 -23.06 25.22
CA ASN A 287 -28.61 -24.28 25.34
C ASN A 287 -29.34 -25.52 24.80
N ARG A 288 -30.68 -25.60 24.98
CA ARG A 288 -31.50 -26.65 24.37
C ARG A 288 -31.40 -26.63 22.85
N SER A 289 -31.62 -25.46 22.24
CA SER A 289 -31.49 -25.29 20.79
C SER A 289 -30.08 -25.66 20.30
N PHE A 290 -29.04 -25.22 21.00
CA PHE A 290 -27.66 -25.59 20.68
C PHE A 290 -27.44 -27.11 20.75
N LEU A 291 -28.00 -27.79 21.75
CA LEU A 291 -27.89 -29.24 21.88
C LEU A 291 -28.66 -30.00 20.80
N GLU A 292 -29.84 -29.52 20.43
CA GLU A 292 -30.60 -30.07 19.29
C GLU A 292 -29.77 -29.96 18.01
N ASP A 293 -29.24 -28.78 17.71
CA ASP A 293 -28.40 -28.54 16.52
C ASP A 293 -27.12 -29.40 16.54
N LEU A 294 -26.47 -29.51 17.70
CA LEU A 294 -25.27 -30.33 17.87
C LEU A 294 -25.57 -31.82 17.64
N LEU A 295 -26.66 -32.34 18.23
CA LEU A 295 -27.05 -33.74 18.06
C LEU A 295 -27.50 -34.03 16.64
N ILE A 296 -28.24 -33.11 16.01
CA ILE A 296 -28.58 -33.21 14.58
C ILE A 296 -27.31 -33.29 13.74
N TYR A 297 -26.34 -32.40 13.97
CA TYR A 297 -25.07 -32.41 13.24
C TYR A 297 -24.29 -33.72 13.42
N ILE A 298 -24.19 -34.23 14.65
CA ILE A 298 -23.47 -35.47 14.97
C ILE A 298 -24.17 -36.72 14.39
N LEU A 299 -25.51 -36.75 14.44
CA LEU A 299 -26.30 -37.92 14.04
C LEU A 299 -26.64 -37.93 12.55
N THR A 300 -26.45 -36.83 11.82
CA THR A 300 -26.69 -36.77 10.37
C THR A 300 -25.65 -37.64 9.65
N PRO A 301 -26.06 -38.67 8.89
CA PRO A 301 -25.13 -39.53 8.16
C PRO A 301 -24.47 -38.78 6.99
N GLU A 302 -23.25 -39.18 6.61
CA GLU A 302 -22.55 -38.61 5.47
C GLU A 302 -23.39 -38.68 4.18
N GLY A 303 -23.62 -37.53 3.55
CA GLY A 303 -24.42 -37.43 2.31
C GLY A 303 -25.92 -37.63 2.48
N GLY A 304 -26.42 -37.76 3.71
CA GLY A 304 -27.85 -37.89 4.02
C GLY A 304 -28.43 -36.68 4.75
N ALA A 305 -29.71 -36.78 5.09
CA ALA A 305 -30.43 -35.85 5.95
C ALA A 305 -31.33 -36.63 6.89
N LEU A 306 -31.51 -36.13 8.11
CA LEU A 306 -32.48 -36.68 9.05
C LEU A 306 -33.91 -36.33 8.60
N ASP A 307 -34.85 -37.23 8.82
CA ASP A 307 -36.26 -36.96 8.56
C ASP A 307 -36.93 -36.22 9.73
N VAL A 308 -38.19 -35.78 9.52
CA VAL A 308 -38.94 -35.03 10.54
C VAL A 308 -39.23 -35.87 11.78
N ALA A 309 -39.38 -37.19 11.64
CA ALA A 309 -39.62 -38.08 12.76
C ALA A 309 -38.35 -38.23 13.61
N GLU A 310 -37.19 -38.39 12.98
CA GLU A 310 -35.87 -38.45 13.63
C GLU A 310 -35.53 -37.14 14.36
N MET A 311 -35.76 -35.98 13.73
CA MET A 311 -35.59 -34.68 14.39
C MET A 311 -36.49 -34.55 15.63
N ARG A 312 -37.75 -35.00 15.55
CA ARG A 312 -38.65 -35.00 16.73
C ARG A 312 -38.15 -35.89 17.86
N VAL A 313 -37.53 -37.03 17.53
CA VAL A 313 -36.92 -37.92 18.53
C VAL A 313 -35.75 -37.22 19.22
N ILE A 314 -34.90 -36.52 18.47
CA ILE A 314 -33.77 -35.76 19.03
C ILE A 314 -34.26 -34.66 19.98
N ASN A 315 -35.24 -33.85 19.56
CA ASN A 315 -35.78 -32.79 20.40
C ASN A 315 -36.40 -33.34 21.70
N ALA A 316 -37.17 -34.42 21.59
CA ALA A 316 -37.72 -35.10 22.76
C ALA A 316 -36.63 -35.66 23.68
N ALA A 317 -35.51 -36.14 23.12
CA ALA A 317 -34.37 -36.62 23.89
C ALA A 317 -33.67 -35.48 24.65
N VAL A 318 -33.46 -34.31 24.02
CA VAL A 318 -32.90 -33.12 24.70
C VAL A 318 -33.81 -32.69 25.86
N ASP A 319 -35.12 -32.65 25.64
CA ASP A 319 -36.10 -32.36 26.70
C ASP A 319 -36.05 -33.34 27.87
N MET A 320 -35.78 -34.62 27.59
CA MET A 320 -35.62 -35.65 28.62
C MET A 320 -34.29 -35.52 29.36
N ILE A 321 -33.19 -35.22 28.68
CA ILE A 321 -31.86 -35.06 29.28
C ILE A 321 -31.87 -33.98 30.36
N TYR A 322 -32.59 -32.87 30.14
CA TYR A 322 -32.68 -31.81 31.16
C TYR A 322 -33.50 -32.19 32.40
N LYS A 323 -34.33 -33.23 32.35
CA LYS A 323 -35.03 -33.79 33.52
C LYS A 323 -34.12 -34.65 34.41
N ILE A 324 -32.96 -35.04 33.89
CA ILE A 324 -31.96 -35.84 34.60
C ILE A 324 -31.03 -34.87 35.38
N PRO A 325 -30.58 -35.23 36.61
CA PRO A 325 -29.59 -34.46 37.36
C PRO A 325 -28.34 -34.15 36.51
N ARG A 326 -27.79 -32.94 36.67
CA ARG A 326 -26.69 -32.44 35.83
C ARG A 326 -25.49 -33.38 35.79
N GLU A 327 -25.12 -34.01 36.90
CA GLU A 327 -23.98 -34.93 36.97
C GLU A 327 -24.21 -36.24 36.21
N GLN A 328 -25.47 -36.57 35.89
CA GLN A 328 -25.87 -37.81 35.21
C GLN A 328 -26.17 -37.60 33.72
N ARG A 329 -25.99 -36.38 33.20
CA ARG A 329 -26.12 -36.07 31.76
C ARG A 329 -24.80 -36.43 31.09
N THR A 330 -24.73 -37.62 30.51
CA THR A 330 -23.56 -38.18 29.81
C THR A 330 -23.92 -38.60 28.40
#